data_AF-K1UAK8-F1
#
_entry.id   AF-K1UAK8-F1
#
_cell.length_a   1.000
_cell.length_b   1.000
_cell.length_c   1.000
_cell.angle_alpha   90.00
_cell.angle_beta   90.00
_cell.angle_gamma   90.00
#
_symmetry.space_group_name_H-M   'P 1'
#
loop_
_entity.id
_entity.type
_entity.pdbx_description
1 polymer ?
#
loop_
_entity_poly.entity_id
_entity_poly.type
_entity_poly.pdbx_seq_one_letter_code
_entity_poly.pdbx_strand_id
1 'polypeptide(L)'
;METLEPFNIIYQTAEDGLGDTVKPRLMEADADLERVLVIDDRDTPLTLADERIARAIRENNARLVIIDPVQAFLGADVDMNRANEVRPIFRSLGDIAQATGCAIVLIGHLNKAAGTQSTYRGLGSIDITAAVRSLLFIGKLKAVPRRGCLSMRKAPLRRPD
;
A
#
# COMPACT_ATOMS: atom_id res chain seq x y z
N MET A 1 -12.06 12.56 -17.25
CA MET A 1 -11.62 11.23 -16.79
C MET A 1 -12.86 10.39 -16.78
N GLU A 2 -12.92 9.33 -17.58
CA GLU A 2 -14.08 8.43 -17.55
C GLU A 2 -14.19 7.81 -16.16
N THR A 3 -15.41 7.82 -15.60
CA THR A 3 -15.72 7.16 -14.34
C THR A 3 -15.70 5.65 -14.58
N LEU A 4 -14.86 4.94 -13.84
CA LEU A 4 -14.84 3.48 -13.88
C LEU A 4 -16.09 2.94 -13.17
N GLU A 5 -16.62 1.83 -13.69
CA GLU A 5 -17.64 1.04 -12.97
C GLU A 5 -17.09 0.56 -11.62
N PRO A 6 -17.93 0.48 -10.57
CA PRO A 6 -17.52 -0.02 -9.26
C PRO A 6 -16.85 -1.41 -9.33
N PHE A 7 -15.79 -1.61 -8.56
CA PHE A 7 -15.05 -2.86 -8.51
C PHE A 7 -14.63 -3.22 -7.10
N ASN A 8 -14.33 -4.50 -6.89
CA ASN A 8 -13.95 -5.01 -5.58
C ASN A 8 -12.53 -4.56 -5.22
N ILE A 9 -12.36 -4.13 -3.98
CA ILE A 9 -11.08 -3.75 -3.38
C ILE A 9 -10.84 -4.57 -2.13
N ILE A 10 -9.56 -4.82 -1.83
CA ILE A 10 -9.14 -5.36 -0.53
C ILE A 10 -8.46 -4.23 0.23
N TYR A 11 -8.94 -3.91 1.41
CA TYR A 11 -8.35 -2.89 2.29
C TYR A 11 -7.89 -3.56 3.58
N GLN A 12 -6.59 -3.83 3.70
CA GLN A 12 -6.01 -4.39 4.91
C GLN A 12 -5.34 -3.28 5.72
N THR A 13 -5.76 -3.10 6.97
CA THR A 13 -5.13 -2.13 7.87
C THR A 13 -4.88 -2.66 9.26
N ALA A 14 -3.78 -2.23 9.86
CA ALA A 14 -3.43 -2.43 11.27
C ALA A 14 -3.36 -1.11 12.06
N GLU A 15 -3.68 0.02 11.42
CA GLU A 15 -3.61 1.36 12.02
C GLU A 15 -4.97 1.85 12.51
N ASP A 16 -5.94 1.87 11.60
CA ASP A 16 -7.27 2.40 11.83
C ASP A 16 -8.25 1.24 12.00
N GLY A 17 -9.15 1.34 12.99
CA GLY A 17 -10.19 0.34 13.16
C GLY A 17 -11.15 0.34 11.96
N LEU A 18 -11.44 -0.86 11.45
CA LEU A 18 -12.29 -1.02 10.26
C LEU A 18 -13.70 -0.48 10.48
N GLY A 19 -14.27 -0.71 11.66
CA GLY A 19 -15.65 -0.32 11.99
C GLY A 19 -15.81 1.12 12.44
N ASP A 20 -14.83 1.69 13.14
CA ASP A 20 -14.92 3.00 13.79
C ASP A 20 -14.26 4.13 13.02
N THR A 21 -13.31 3.82 12.12
CA THR A 21 -12.50 4.82 11.43
C THR A 21 -12.55 4.67 9.91
N VAL A 22 -12.27 3.47 9.39
CA VAL A 22 -12.24 3.24 7.92
C VAL A 22 -13.64 3.30 7.34
N LYS A 23 -14.59 2.56 7.91
CA LYS A 23 -15.98 2.51 7.42
C LYS A 23 -16.65 3.90 7.36
N PRO A 24 -16.62 4.75 8.40
CA PRO A 24 -17.21 6.09 8.32
C PRO A 24 -16.59 6.95 7.22
N ARG A 25 -15.26 6.91 7.04
CA ARG A 25 -14.57 7.67 5.97
C ARG A 25 -14.93 7.18 4.57
N LEU A 26 -15.11 5.87 4.40
CA LEU A 26 -15.58 5.29 3.14
C LEU A 26 -17.02 5.69 2.84
N MET A 27 -17.89 5.73 3.86
CA MET A 27 -19.27 6.22 3.72
C MET A 27 -19.32 7.70 3.33
N GLU A 28 -18.50 8.55 3.97
CA GLU A 28 -18.37 9.97 3.61
C GLU A 28 -17.85 10.19 2.18
N ALA A 29 -17.11 9.21 1.64
CA ALA A 29 -16.60 9.22 0.27
C ALA A 29 -17.53 8.53 -0.74
N ASP A 30 -18.78 8.24 -0.36
CA ASP A 30 -19.80 7.54 -1.17
C ASP A 30 -19.31 6.18 -1.72
N ALA A 31 -18.46 5.47 -0.96
CA ALA A 31 -17.96 4.16 -1.36
C ALA A 31 -19.04 3.07 -1.18
N ASP A 32 -19.11 2.16 -2.16
CA ASP A 32 -19.89 0.92 -2.05
C ASP A 32 -19.19 -0.06 -1.09
N LEU A 33 -19.68 -0.12 0.14
CA LEU A 33 -19.07 -0.93 1.21
C LEU A 33 -19.16 -2.44 0.95
N GLU A 34 -20.10 -2.91 0.11
CA GLU A 34 -20.19 -4.33 -0.23
C GLU A 34 -19.02 -4.79 -1.09
N ARG A 35 -18.31 -3.83 -1.70
CA ARG A 35 -17.12 -4.07 -2.54
C ARG A 35 -15.81 -3.86 -1.81
N VAL A 36 -15.85 -3.53 -0.52
CA VAL A 36 -14.67 -3.34 0.32
C VAL A 36 -14.46 -4.58 1.18
N LEU A 37 -13.45 -5.35 0.81
CA LEU A 37 -13.14 -6.63 1.41
C LEU A 37 -11.92 -6.52 2.33
N VAL A 38 -11.85 -7.42 3.30
CA VAL A 38 -10.74 -7.52 4.27
C VAL A 38 -10.34 -8.99 4.35
N ILE A 39 -9.04 -9.26 4.44
CA ILE A 39 -8.55 -10.62 4.64
C ILE A 39 -8.60 -10.92 6.15
N ASP A 40 -9.22 -12.03 6.52
CA ASP A 40 -9.24 -12.47 7.91
C ASP A 40 -7.85 -12.93 8.37
N ASP A 41 -7.31 -12.22 9.35
CA ASP A 41 -5.99 -12.41 9.92
C ASP A 41 -6.01 -12.57 11.45
N ARG A 42 -7.20 -12.84 12.04
CA ARG A 42 -7.39 -12.95 13.49
C ARG A 42 -6.63 -14.12 14.12
N ASP A 43 -6.65 -15.29 13.48
CA ASP A 43 -5.99 -16.49 13.99
C ASP A 43 -4.52 -16.55 13.56
N THR A 44 -4.25 -16.20 12.30
CA THR A 44 -2.91 -16.18 11.71
C THR A 44 -2.67 -14.81 11.10
N PRO A 45 -1.74 -14.01 11.66
CA PRO A 45 -1.41 -12.69 11.14
C PRO A 45 -1.09 -12.73 9.66
N LEU A 46 -1.62 -11.77 8.89
CA LEU A 46 -1.31 -11.67 7.47
C LEU A 46 0.09 -11.10 7.29
N THR A 47 0.83 -11.63 6.32
CA THR A 47 2.09 -11.02 5.87
C THR A 47 2.04 -10.76 4.37
N LEU A 48 2.90 -9.87 3.88
CA LEU A 48 3.02 -9.56 2.45
C LEU A 48 3.52 -10.74 1.60
N ALA A 49 4.13 -11.74 2.23
CA ALA A 49 4.57 -12.96 1.58
C ALA A 49 3.45 -14.04 1.51
N ASP A 50 2.28 -13.77 2.10
CA ASP A 50 1.23 -14.74 2.26
C ASP A 50 0.43 -14.96 0.96
N GLU A 51 0.22 -16.22 0.58
CA GLU A 51 -0.57 -16.61 -0.59
C GLU A 51 -2.05 -16.18 -0.48
N ARG A 52 -2.55 -15.94 0.74
CA ARG A 52 -3.90 -15.42 1.00
C ARG A 52 -4.18 -14.14 0.23
N ILE A 53 -3.17 -13.28 0.00
CA ILE A 53 -3.33 -12.07 -0.82
C ILE A 53 -3.69 -12.44 -2.26
N ALA A 54 -2.89 -13.31 -2.88
CA ALA A 54 -3.11 -13.73 -4.27
C ALA A 54 -4.41 -14.51 -4.44
N ARG A 55 -4.79 -15.31 -3.43
CA ARG A 55 -6.06 -16.04 -3.39
C ARG A 55 -7.25 -15.08 -3.32
N ALA A 56 -7.24 -14.17 -2.36
CA ALA A 56 -8.32 -13.20 -2.16
C ALA A 56 -8.54 -12.33 -3.39
N ILE A 57 -7.46 -11.90 -4.07
CA ILE A 57 -7.56 -11.15 -5.33
C ILE A 57 -8.33 -11.94 -6.39
N ARG A 58 -7.97 -13.22 -6.59
CA ARG A 58 -8.57 -14.06 -7.64
C ARG A 58 -10.02 -14.42 -7.33
N GLU A 59 -10.29 -14.87 -6.10
CA GLU A 59 -11.61 -15.33 -5.68
C GLU A 59 -12.65 -14.21 -5.71
N ASN A 60 -12.23 -12.97 -5.41
CA ASN A 60 -13.11 -11.83 -5.36
C ASN A 60 -13.02 -10.91 -6.58
N ASN A 61 -12.22 -11.25 -7.59
CA ASN A 61 -11.93 -10.40 -8.73
C ASN A 61 -11.55 -8.96 -8.32
N ALA A 62 -10.72 -8.84 -7.28
CA ALA A 62 -10.34 -7.54 -6.73
C ALA A 62 -9.37 -6.84 -7.68
N ARG A 63 -9.62 -5.56 -7.99
CA ARG A 63 -8.76 -4.75 -8.88
C ARG A 63 -7.77 -3.87 -8.14
N LEU A 64 -7.94 -3.74 -6.82
CA LEU A 64 -7.08 -2.95 -5.95
C LEU A 64 -6.90 -3.67 -4.60
N VAL A 65 -5.65 -3.73 -4.14
CA VAL A 65 -5.29 -4.07 -2.76
C VAL A 65 -4.59 -2.88 -2.12
N ILE A 66 -5.04 -2.48 -0.93
CA ILE A 66 -4.42 -1.46 -0.09
C ILE A 66 -3.92 -2.14 1.17
N ILE A 67 -2.64 -1.95 1.50
CA ILE A 67 -2.01 -2.44 2.74
C ILE A 67 -1.52 -1.23 3.53
N ASP A 68 -1.98 -1.10 4.78
CA ASP A 68 -1.78 0.10 5.60
C ASP A 68 -1.55 -0.18 7.10
N PRO A 69 -0.34 -0.04 7.65
CA PRO A 69 0.92 0.28 6.99
C PRO A 69 1.66 -0.99 6.55
N VAL A 70 2.45 -0.88 5.48
CA VAL A 70 3.34 -1.94 4.98
C VAL A 70 4.22 -2.54 6.09
N GLN A 71 4.66 -1.72 7.05
CA GLN A 71 5.46 -2.15 8.20
C GLN A 71 4.77 -3.21 9.07
N ALA A 72 3.44 -3.13 9.23
CA ALA A 72 2.70 -4.08 10.05
C ALA A 72 2.57 -5.47 9.40
N PHE A 73 2.80 -5.57 8.08
CA PHE A 73 2.60 -6.80 7.31
C PHE A 73 3.91 -7.38 6.76
N LEU A 74 5.08 -6.83 7.06
CA LEU A 74 6.36 -7.40 6.59
C LEU A 74 6.65 -8.79 7.16
N GLY A 75 6.16 -9.07 8.36
CA GLY A 75 6.47 -10.28 9.14
C GLY A 75 7.38 -9.97 10.32
N ALA A 76 7.25 -10.74 11.40
CA ALA A 76 7.94 -10.49 12.66
C ALA A 76 9.47 -10.56 12.56
N ASP A 77 9.99 -11.38 11.63
CA ASP A 77 11.41 -11.66 11.48
C ASP A 77 12.08 -10.89 10.31
N VAL A 78 11.38 -9.90 9.73
CA VAL A 78 11.87 -9.17 8.55
C VAL A 78 12.38 -7.78 8.95
N ASP A 79 13.68 -7.54 8.73
CA ASP A 79 14.29 -6.22 8.86
C ASP A 79 14.13 -5.43 7.55
N MET A 80 13.34 -4.35 7.63
CA MET A 80 13.07 -3.48 6.49
C MET A 80 14.30 -2.77 5.91
N ASN A 81 15.40 -2.71 6.66
CA ASN A 81 16.67 -2.13 6.21
C ASN A 81 17.56 -3.15 5.50
N ARG A 82 17.22 -4.45 5.56
CA ARG A 82 17.98 -5.52 4.92
C ARG A 82 17.41 -5.83 3.54
N ALA A 83 18.13 -5.37 2.52
CA ALA A 83 17.81 -5.56 1.11
C ALA A 83 17.43 -7.01 0.75
N ASN A 84 18.17 -7.98 1.29
CA ASN A 84 17.98 -9.39 1.00
C ASN A 84 16.67 -9.97 1.58
N GLU A 85 16.09 -9.35 2.61
CA GLU A 85 14.84 -9.79 3.23
C GLU A 85 13.62 -9.11 2.58
N VAL A 86 13.76 -7.83 2.22
CA VAL A 86 12.66 -7.05 1.64
C VAL A 86 12.45 -7.33 0.15
N ARG A 87 13.53 -7.48 -0.63
CA ARG A 87 13.42 -7.65 -2.10
C ARG A 87 12.57 -8.86 -2.51
N PRO A 88 12.69 -10.06 -1.90
CA PRO A 88 11.86 -11.20 -2.25
C PRO A 88 10.36 -10.93 -2.04
N ILE A 89 10.00 -10.24 -0.96
CA ILE A 89 8.61 -9.89 -0.63
C ILE A 89 8.03 -8.98 -1.71
N PHE A 90 8.71 -7.88 -2.02
CA PHE A 90 8.23 -6.93 -3.03
C PHE A 90 8.23 -7.50 -4.44
N ARG A 91 9.16 -8.42 -4.75
CA ARG A 91 9.15 -9.18 -6.00
C ARG A 91 7.90 -10.05 -6.09
N SER A 92 7.60 -10.81 -5.03
CA SER A 92 6.38 -11.65 -4.97
C SER A 92 5.11 -10.81 -5.17
N LEU A 93 4.99 -9.66 -4.50
CA LEU A 93 3.87 -8.75 -4.73
C LEU A 93 3.80 -8.24 -6.18
N GLY A 94 4.94 -7.94 -6.79
CA GLY A 94 5.02 -7.55 -8.19
C GLY A 94 4.54 -8.66 -9.14
N ASP A 95 4.93 -9.90 -8.86
CA ASP A 95 4.52 -11.08 -9.63
C ASP A 95 3.01 -11.34 -9.47
N ILE A 96 2.46 -11.19 -8.26
CA ILE A 96 1.01 -11.28 -8.00
C ILE A 96 0.25 -10.20 -8.76
N ALA A 97 0.68 -8.94 -8.67
CA ALA A 97 0.06 -7.82 -9.37
C ALA A 97 0.08 -8.03 -10.90
N GLN A 98 1.19 -8.52 -11.44
CA GLN A 98 1.30 -8.83 -12.87
C GLN A 98 0.39 -9.99 -13.28
N ALA A 99 0.35 -11.07 -12.51
CA ALA A 99 -0.45 -12.25 -12.82
C ALA A 99 -1.96 -12.01 -12.73
N THR A 100 -2.38 -11.09 -11.86
CA THR A 100 -3.82 -10.81 -11.59
C THR A 100 -4.32 -9.56 -12.28
N GLY A 101 -3.44 -8.66 -12.74
CA GLY A 101 -3.81 -7.32 -13.21
C GLY A 101 -4.28 -6.39 -12.08
N CYS A 102 -4.14 -6.80 -10.83
CA CYS A 102 -4.55 -6.04 -9.66
C CYS A 102 -3.49 -4.98 -9.30
N ALA A 103 -3.93 -3.77 -8.97
CA ALA A 103 -3.06 -2.75 -8.41
C ALA A 103 -2.83 -3.02 -6.92
N ILE A 104 -1.57 -3.03 -6.47
CA ILE A 104 -1.24 -3.14 -5.05
C ILE A 104 -0.63 -1.82 -4.58
N VAL A 105 -1.29 -1.18 -3.62
CA VAL A 105 -0.89 0.09 -3.00
C VAL A 105 -0.45 -0.19 -1.58
N LEU A 106 0.78 0.21 -1.29
CA LEU A 106 1.38 0.07 0.03
C LEU A 106 1.49 1.45 0.66
N ILE A 107 0.82 1.65 1.79
CA ILE A 107 0.96 2.84 2.61
C ILE A 107 2.06 2.57 3.62
N GLY A 108 2.94 3.52 3.87
CA GLY A 108 3.91 3.35 4.93
C GLY A 108 4.45 4.66 5.43
N HIS A 109 4.84 4.66 6.70
CA HIS A 109 5.34 5.86 7.36
C HIS A 109 6.79 6.12 7.02
N LEU A 110 7.14 7.42 6.93
CA LEU A 110 8.54 7.82 6.82
C LEU A 110 9.18 7.74 8.21
N ASN A 111 10.31 7.06 8.32
CA ASN A 111 11.05 7.01 9.59
C ASN A 111 11.49 8.42 10.00
N LYS A 112 11.22 8.78 11.27
CA LYS A 112 11.66 10.04 11.89
C LYS A 112 13.16 9.99 12.23
N ALA A 113 14.03 9.90 11.23
CA ALA A 113 15.47 10.11 11.44
C ALA A 113 15.81 11.59 11.23
N ALA A 114 16.12 12.30 12.32
CA ALA A 114 16.70 13.63 12.28
C ALA A 114 18.18 13.52 11.90
N GLY A 115 18.59 14.06 10.73
CA GLY A 115 20.01 14.32 10.45
C GLY A 115 20.54 14.01 9.05
N THR A 116 19.85 13.20 8.23
CA THR A 116 20.41 12.78 6.93
C THR A 116 19.47 13.07 5.75
N GLN A 117 20.09 13.37 4.61
CA GLN A 117 19.51 13.96 3.39
C GLN A 117 18.15 13.37 2.98
N SER A 118 17.22 14.28 2.65
CA SER A 118 15.79 14.01 2.40
C SER A 118 15.48 12.98 1.30
N THR A 119 16.45 12.66 0.45
CA THR A 119 16.36 11.68 -0.64
C THR A 119 16.31 10.23 -0.14
N TYR A 120 16.82 9.93 1.05
CA TYR A 120 16.90 8.57 1.62
C TYR A 120 15.72 8.21 2.54
N ARG A 121 14.72 9.09 2.69
CA ARG A 121 13.61 8.88 3.64
C ARG A 121 12.46 8.01 3.12
N GLY A 122 12.55 7.46 1.91
CA GLY A 122 11.51 6.54 1.39
C GLY A 122 11.50 5.24 2.17
N LEU A 123 10.57 5.12 3.13
CA LEU A 123 10.32 3.92 3.95
C LEU A 123 11.56 3.31 4.66
N GLY A 124 12.70 4.00 4.69
CA GLY A 124 13.95 3.48 5.23
C GLY A 124 14.73 2.54 4.30
N SER A 125 14.33 2.36 3.03
CA SER A 125 15.02 1.41 2.13
C SER A 125 15.05 1.85 0.66
N ILE A 126 16.28 1.96 0.13
CA ILE A 126 16.56 2.14 -1.30
C ILE A 126 15.96 0.97 -2.10
N ASP A 127 15.95 -0.22 -1.51
CA ASP A 127 15.47 -1.44 -2.17
C ASP A 127 13.97 -1.42 -2.40
N ILE A 128 13.19 -0.87 -1.45
CA ILE A 128 11.76 -0.63 -1.66
C ILE A 128 11.58 0.35 -2.82
N THR A 129 12.34 1.45 -2.84
CA THR A 129 12.29 2.45 -3.92
C THR A 129 12.65 1.84 -5.28
N ALA A 130 13.60 0.90 -5.32
CA ALA A 130 13.99 0.19 -6.53
C ALA A 130 12.90 -0.78 -7.00
N ALA A 131 12.25 -1.50 -6.08
CA ALA A 131 11.26 -2.52 -6.40
C ALA A 131 9.89 -1.97 -6.82
N VAL A 132 9.42 -0.89 -6.20
CA VAL A 132 8.08 -0.35 -6.50
C VAL A 132 8.03 0.32 -7.87
N ARG A 133 6.88 0.24 -8.54
CA ARG A 133 6.64 0.97 -9.78
C ARG A 133 6.61 2.47 -9.49
N SER A 134 5.60 2.94 -8.78
CA SER A 134 5.47 4.36 -8.42
C SER A 134 5.80 4.58 -6.95
N LEU A 135 6.37 5.74 -6.63
CA LEU A 135 6.58 6.17 -5.25
C LEU A 135 6.06 7.59 -5.05
N LEU A 136 5.10 7.72 -4.15
CA LEU A 136 4.42 8.97 -3.81
C LEU A 136 4.74 9.35 -2.36
N PHE A 137 5.17 10.58 -2.15
CA PHE A 137 5.38 11.15 -0.82
C PHE A 137 4.27 12.15 -0.51
N ILE A 138 3.67 12.00 0.66
CA ILE A 138 2.71 12.96 1.19
C ILE A 138 3.37 13.69 2.37
N GLY A 139 3.40 15.02 2.31
CA GLY A 139 3.96 15.85 3.37
C GLY A 139 3.14 17.13 3.58
N LYS A 140 3.22 17.72 4.77
CA LYS A 140 2.58 19.02 5.05
C LYS A 140 3.48 20.16 4.59
N LEU A 141 2.91 21.16 3.92
CA LEU A 141 3.63 22.40 3.61
C LEU A 141 3.72 23.25 4.88
N LYS A 142 4.95 23.62 5.28
CA LYS A 142 5.19 24.46 6.46
C LYS A 142 4.40 25.79 6.42
N ALA A 143 4.20 26.35 5.23
CA ALA A 143 3.50 27.61 5.03
C ALA A 143 1.97 27.49 5.12
N VAL A 144 1.40 26.29 4.88
CA VAL A 144 -0.06 26.07 4.89
C VAL A 144 -0.36 24.68 5.48
N PRO A 145 -0.45 24.56 6.82
CA PRO A 145 -0.48 23.26 7.51
C PRO A 145 -1.68 22.36 7.15
N ARG A 146 -2.77 22.95 6.66
CA ARG A 146 -3.99 22.25 6.22
C ARG A 146 -3.90 21.70 4.78
N ARG A 147 -2.86 22.07 4.01
CA ARG A 147 -2.65 21.55 2.65
C ARG A 147 -1.54 20.51 2.65
N GLY A 148 -1.89 19.28 2.31
CA GLY A 148 -0.93 18.25 1.95
C GLY A 148 -0.30 18.56 0.59
N CYS A 149 1.00 18.29 0.45
CA CYS A 149 1.71 18.25 -0.81
C CYS A 149 1.97 16.79 -1.14
N LEU A 150 1.54 16.36 -2.34
CA LEU A 150 1.87 15.08 -2.93
C LEU A 150 3.06 15.28 -3.88
N SER A 151 4.16 14.57 -3.64
CA SER A 151 5.33 14.58 -4.53
C SER A 151 5.58 13.19 -5.08
N MET A 152 5.55 13.05 -6.41
CA MET A 152 5.92 11.82 -7.10
C MET A 152 7.45 11.75 -7.26
N ARG A 153 8.07 10.72 -6.70
CA ARG A 153 9.53 10.50 -6.79
C ARG A 153 9.94 9.52 -7.87
N LYS A 154 9.07 8.55 -8.19
CA LYS A 154 9.29 7.54 -9.22
C LYS A 154 8.00 7.32 -10.00
N ALA A 155 8.09 7.26 -11.32
CA ALA A 155 6.96 7.12 -12.23
C ALA A 155 7.26 6.18 -13.41
N PRO A 156 6.61 5.00 -13.49
CA PRO A 156 6.55 4.18 -14.67
C PRO A 156 5.07 3.98 -15.02
N LEU A 157 4.36 5.10 -15.18
CA LEU A 157 3.03 5.12 -15.80
C LEU A 157 3.29 5.47 -17.26
N ARG A 158 3.10 4.49 -18.15
CA ARG A 158 3.14 4.69 -19.59
C ARG A 158 2.22 5.88 -19.93
N ARG A 159 2.65 6.79 -20.81
CA ARG A 159 1.72 7.74 -21.43
C ARG A 159 0.61 6.91 -22.09
N PRO A 160 -0.67 7.27 -21.96
CA PRO A 160 -1.68 6.64 -22.80
C PRO A 160 -1.28 6.88 -24.25
N ASP A 161 -1.20 5.78 -25.01
CA ASP A 161 -1.05 5.83 -26.47
C ASP A 161 -2.31 6.46 -27.08
#